data_AF-A0A1W9LSR1-F1
#
_entry.id   AF-A0A1W9LSR1-F1
#
_cell.length_a   1.000
_cell.length_b   1.000
_cell.length_c   1.000
_cell.angle_alpha   90.00
_cell.angle_beta   90.00
_cell.angle_gamma   90.00
#
_symmetry.space_group_name_H-M   'P 1'
#
loop_
_entity.id
_entity.type
_entity.pdbx_description
1 polymer ?
#
loop_
_entity_poly.entity_id
_entity_poly.type
_entity_poly.pdbx_seq_one_letter_code
_entity_poly.pdbx_strand_id
1 'polypeptide(L)'
;GLAAGACGLTDGSTAGQWRLPNVKELQSLIAFQNSGPALPTGHPFGSSVQLNYYWSATSADMTAFAWLVYLFVGSVYVRRVLPVR
;
A
#
# COMPACT_ATOMS: atom_id res chain seq x y z
N GLY A 1 -14.92 -8.40 -5.79
CA GLY A 1 -13.59 -8.19 -6.40
C GLY A 1 -13.75 -7.21 -7.53
N LEU A 2 -12.75 -6.37 -7.80
CA LEU A 2 -12.74 -5.40 -8.91
C LEU A 2 -12.97 -6.15 -10.22
N ALA A 3 -14.23 -6.28 -10.62
CA ALA A 3 -14.67 -7.03 -11.78
C ALA A 3 -14.57 -6.11 -13.00
N ALA A 4 -13.78 -6.58 -13.97
CA ALA A 4 -13.61 -6.14 -15.35
C ALA A 4 -14.19 -4.78 -15.78
N GLY A 5 -13.34 -3.93 -16.36
CA GLY A 5 -13.71 -2.84 -17.27
C GLY A 5 -14.46 -1.65 -16.67
N ALA A 6 -15.01 -1.75 -15.46
CA ALA A 6 -15.85 -0.71 -14.88
C ALA A 6 -15.09 0.48 -14.23
N CYS A 7 -13.75 0.52 -14.27
CA CYS A 7 -12.97 1.54 -13.56
C CYS A 7 -11.72 2.06 -14.30
N GLY A 8 -11.66 1.96 -15.63
CA GLY A 8 -10.61 2.65 -16.42
C GLY A 8 -9.18 2.13 -16.25
N LEU A 9 -9.02 0.84 -15.94
CA LEU A 9 -7.69 0.19 -15.95
C LEU A 9 -7.18 0.11 -17.41
N THR A 10 -6.05 0.74 -17.70
CA THR A 10 -5.46 0.82 -19.05
C THR A 10 -4.25 -0.10 -19.24
N ASP A 11 -3.84 -0.82 -18.20
CA ASP A 11 -2.66 -1.69 -18.18
C ASP A 11 -2.93 -3.11 -18.70
N GLY A 12 -4.13 -3.36 -19.23
CA GLY A 12 -4.55 -4.68 -19.74
C GLY A 12 -4.87 -5.70 -18.65
N SER A 13 -4.94 -5.28 -17.38
CA SER A 13 -5.26 -6.16 -16.28
C SER A 13 -6.73 -6.62 -16.29
N THR A 14 -6.94 -7.83 -15.81
CA THR A 14 -8.24 -8.51 -15.68
C THR A 14 -8.56 -8.76 -14.21
N ALA A 15 -9.83 -9.06 -13.94
CA ALA A 15 -10.30 -9.29 -12.57
C ALA A 15 -9.49 -10.40 -11.88
N GLY A 16 -9.02 -10.12 -10.66
CA GLY A 16 -8.24 -11.06 -9.86
C GLY A 16 -6.72 -11.00 -10.05
N GLN A 17 -6.21 -10.23 -11.02
CA GLN A 17 -4.77 -10.00 -11.14
C GLN A 17 -4.24 -9.03 -10.10
N TRP A 18 -5.08 -8.09 -9.67
CA TRP A 18 -4.76 -7.16 -8.59
C TRP A 18 -5.03 -7.79 -7.23
N ARG A 19 -4.03 -7.70 -6.36
CA ARG A 19 -4.15 -7.98 -4.93
C ARG A 19 -3.51 -6.87 -4.12
N LEU A 20 -3.92 -6.77 -2.86
CA LEU A 20 -3.25 -5.92 -1.90
C LEU A 20 -1.87 -6.54 -1.56
N PRO A 21 -0.78 -5.75 -1.49
CA PRO A 21 0.54 -6.24 -1.11
C PRO A 21 0.59 -6.59 0.38
N ASN A 22 1.49 -7.49 0.77
CA ASN A 22 1.79 -7.75 2.18
C ASN A 22 2.76 -6.68 2.74
N VAL A 23 2.92 -6.62 4.07
CA VAL A 23 3.74 -5.57 4.71
C VAL A 23 5.21 -5.62 4.29
N LYS A 24 5.76 -6.83 4.04
CA LYS A 24 7.16 -6.99 3.61
C LYS A 24 7.36 -6.51 2.17
N GLU A 25 6.40 -6.75 1.29
CA GLU A 25 6.41 -6.23 -0.07
C GLU A 25 6.39 -4.71 -0.09
N LEU A 26 5.53 -4.08 0.71
CA LEU A 26 5.52 -2.63 0.85
C LEU A 26 6.83 -2.10 1.42
N GLN A 27 7.39 -2.75 2.45
CA GLN A 27 8.68 -2.35 3.03
C GLN A 27 9.84 -2.51 2.04
N SER A 28 9.78 -3.48 1.12
CA SER A 28 10.84 -3.68 0.12
C SER A 28 10.98 -2.52 -0.86
N LEU A 29 9.95 -1.66 -0.96
CA LEU A 29 9.97 -0.44 -1.77
C LEU A 29 10.68 0.72 -1.07
N ILE A 30 10.96 0.61 0.22
CA ILE A 30 11.43 1.74 1.03
C ILE A 30 12.92 1.99 0.84
N ALA A 31 13.22 3.25 0.55
CA ALA A 31 14.57 3.81 0.58
C ALA A 31 14.76 4.59 1.90
N PHE A 32 15.31 3.96 2.93
CA PHE A 32 15.40 4.55 4.28
C PHE A 32 16.30 5.79 4.36
N GLN A 33 17.16 6.01 3.36
CA GLN A 33 17.93 7.25 3.22
C GLN A 33 17.09 8.45 2.73
N ASN A 34 15.86 8.21 2.28
CA ASN A 34 14.95 9.23 1.76
C ASN A 34 13.78 9.46 2.73
N SER A 35 13.21 10.66 2.69
CA SER A 35 11.95 10.97 3.35
C SER A 35 11.14 11.95 2.50
N GLY A 36 9.81 11.84 2.55
CA GLY A 36 8.89 12.70 1.80
C GLY A 36 8.98 12.61 0.27
N PRO A 37 8.82 11.44 -0.38
CA PRO A 37 8.53 10.11 0.16
C PRO A 37 9.80 9.28 0.46
N ALA A 38 9.68 8.28 1.33
CA ALA A 38 10.71 7.28 1.60
C ALA A 38 10.80 6.22 0.50
N LEU A 39 10.93 6.66 -0.75
CA LEU A 39 11.04 5.86 -1.96
C LEU A 39 12.32 6.23 -2.72
N PRO A 40 12.87 5.31 -3.54
CA PRO A 40 14.02 5.61 -4.38
C PRO A 40 13.78 6.82 -5.29
N THR A 41 14.83 7.61 -5.51
CA THR A 41 14.79 8.72 -6.48
C THR A 41 14.44 8.17 -7.88
N GLY A 42 13.48 8.80 -8.55
CA GLY A 42 13.02 8.35 -9.88
C GLY A 42 12.06 7.15 -9.85
N HIS A 43 11.42 6.87 -8.71
CA HIS A 43 10.41 5.81 -8.61
C HIS A 43 9.28 5.97 -9.65
N PRO A 44 8.69 4.85 -10.15
CA PRO A 44 7.71 4.89 -11.24
C PRO A 44 6.32 5.42 -10.82
N PHE A 45 6.06 5.58 -9.53
CA PHE A 45 4.73 5.93 -8.99
C PHE A 45 4.29 7.38 -9.23
N GLY A 46 5.13 8.20 -9.89
CA GLY A 46 4.80 9.58 -10.25
C GLY A 46 4.47 10.48 -9.06
N SER A 47 3.76 11.58 -9.32
CA SER A 47 3.31 12.55 -8.31
C SER A 47 2.09 12.08 -7.49
N SER A 48 1.52 10.92 -7.83
CA SER A 48 0.34 10.37 -7.15
C SER A 48 0.67 9.68 -5.82
N VAL A 49 1.95 9.60 -5.44
CA VAL A 49 2.36 9.07 -4.14
C VAL A 49 1.87 10.00 -3.03
N GLN A 50 1.07 9.46 -2.13
CA GLN A 50 0.61 10.18 -0.94
C GLN A 50 1.61 9.95 0.19
N LEU A 51 1.90 11.00 0.94
CA LEU A 51 2.73 10.93 2.15
C LEU A 51 1.90 10.45 3.35
N ASN A 52 1.32 9.25 3.23
CA ASN A 52 0.35 8.71 4.19
C ASN A 52 0.58 7.21 4.45
N TYR A 53 -0.30 6.59 5.23
CA TYR A 53 -0.31 5.16 5.53
C TYR A 53 -0.87 4.37 4.35
N TYR A 54 -0.14 3.33 3.95
CA TYR A 54 -0.55 2.37 2.93
C TYR A 54 -0.94 1.05 3.57
N TRP A 55 -2.07 0.50 3.13
CA TRP A 55 -2.63 -0.75 3.63
C TRP A 55 -1.87 -1.97 3.15
N SER A 56 -1.65 -2.94 4.04
CA SER A 56 -1.15 -4.25 3.68
C SER A 56 -2.20 -5.34 3.91
N ALA A 57 -2.06 -6.45 3.17
CA ALA A 57 -2.85 -7.67 3.34
C ALA A 57 -2.43 -8.49 4.56
N THR A 58 -1.39 -8.07 5.29
CA THR A 58 -0.91 -8.78 6.47
C THR A 58 -1.85 -8.51 7.64
N SER A 59 -2.56 -9.55 8.09
CA SER A 59 -3.37 -9.51 9.30
C SER A 59 -2.47 -9.33 10.53
N ALA A 60 -2.84 -8.44 11.45
CA ALA A 60 -2.27 -8.45 12.78
C ALA A 60 -2.92 -9.55 13.63
N ASP A 61 -2.26 -9.98 14.72
CA ASP A 61 -2.73 -11.06 15.60
C ASP A 61 -4.14 -10.82 16.17
N MET A 62 -4.56 -9.56 16.23
CA MET A 62 -5.94 -9.17 16.53
C MET A 62 -6.68 -8.84 15.23
N THR A 63 -7.80 -9.51 14.99
CA THR A 63 -8.65 -9.38 13.80
C THR A 63 -9.13 -7.96 13.49
N ALA A 64 -9.09 -7.05 14.47
CA ALA A 64 -9.43 -5.65 14.33
C ALA A 64 -8.25 -4.74 13.92
N PHE A 65 -7.08 -5.29 13.59
CA PHE A 65 -5.87 -4.51 13.30
C PHE A 65 -5.22 -4.93 11.99
N ALA A 66 -4.56 -3.98 11.34
CA ALA A 66 -3.77 -4.24 10.15
C ALA A 66 -2.40 -3.57 10.26
N TRP A 67 -1.44 -4.17 9.55
CA TRP A 67 -0.13 -3.60 9.34
C TRP A 67 -0.16 -2.57 8.20
N LEU A 68 0.45 -1.42 8.43
CA LEU A 68 0.50 -0.28 7.52
C LEU A 68 1.95 0.16 7.34
N VAL A 69 2.27 0.71 6.17
CA VAL A 69 3.56 1.38 5.92
C VAL A 69 3.32 2.87 5.73
N TYR A 70 4.00 3.70 6.52
CA TYR A 70 3.91 5.16 6.41
C TYR A 70 4.96 5.67 5.41
N LEU A 71 4.54 6.02 4.20
CA LEU A 71 5.47 6.35 3.09
C LEU A 71 6.24 7.66 3.27
N PHE A 72 5.94 8.49 4.27
CA PHE A 72 6.78 9.66 4.55
C PHE A 72 8.20 9.26 4.99
N VAL A 73 8.32 8.21 5.82
CA VAL A 73 9.60 7.76 6.42
C VAL A 73 9.84 6.25 6.31
N GLY A 74 8.89 5.48 5.81
CA GLY A 74 9.01 4.03 5.62
C GLY A 74 8.74 3.17 6.86
N SER A 75 8.29 3.78 7.96
CA SER A 75 7.99 3.09 9.21
C SER A 75 6.74 2.21 9.10
N VAL A 76 6.77 1.07 9.80
CA VAL A 76 5.63 0.15 9.90
C VAL A 76 4.82 0.45 11.15
N TYR A 77 3.49 0.44 11.02
CA TYR A 77 2.55 0.64 12.10
C TYR A 77 1.52 -0.47 12.12
N VAL A 78 1.01 -0.78 13.31
CA VAL A 78 -0.23 -1.54 13.48
C VAL A 78 -1.33 -0.56 13.89
N ARG A 79 -2.45 -0.55 13.16
CA ARG A 79 -3.59 0.32 13.50
C ARG A 79 -4.88 -0.46 13.50
N ARG A 80 -5.79 -0.04 14.39
CA ARG A 80 -7.14 -0.60 14.46
C ARG A 80 -7.91 -0.21 13.20
N VAL A 81 -8.41 -1.21 12.49
CA VAL A 81 -9.37 -1.04 11.40
C VAL A 81 -10.74 -0.93 12.04
N LEU A 82 -11.31 0.27 12.04
CA LEU A 82 -12.70 0.42 12.48
C LEU A 82 -13.61 -0.27 11.46
N PRO A 83 -14.55 -1.12 11.89
CA PRO A 83 -15.52 -1.68 10.97
C PRO A 83 -16.29 -0.53 10.31
N VAL A 84 -16.31 -0.52 8.98
CA VAL A 84 -17.16 0.38 8.22
C VAL A 84 -18.59 -0.09 8.45
N ARG A 85 -19.44 0.80 8.99
CA ARG A 85 -20.89 0.55 9.13
C ARG A 85 -21.58 0.69 7.79
#